data_AF-A0A4Q6F7W3-F1
#
_entry.id   AF-A0A4Q6F7W3-F1
#
_cell.length_a   1.000
_cell.length_b   1.000
_cell.length_c   1.000
_cell.angle_alpha   90.00
_cell.angle_beta   90.00
_cell.angle_gamma   90.00
#
_symmetry.space_group_name_H-M   'P 1'
#
loop_
_entity.id
_entity.type
_entity.pdbx_description
1 polymer ?
#
loop_
_entity_poly.entity_id
_entity_poly.type
_entity_poly.pdbx_seq_one_letter_code
_entity_poly.pdbx_strand_id
1 'polypeptide(L)'
;RYHKNRLLKPEFLAILARKLKPGSPFWFKTDWEPYNVEVLEALDAAGWQSFQPTEGIPSQIYTSRFERMFKGEGLLTYESVWLPPSQLS
;
A
#
# COMPACT_ATOMS: atom_id res chain seq x y z
N ARG A 1 -1.70 -0.20 -24.12
CA ARG A 1 -2.86 0.45 -23.45
C ARG A 1 -3.48 -0.54 -22.47
N TYR A 2 -2.88 -0.72 -21.30
CA TYR A 2 -3.37 -1.59 -20.22
C TYR A 2 -3.88 -0.70 -19.08
N HIS A 3 -5.16 -0.34 -19.10
CA HIS A 3 -5.82 0.39 -18.00
C HIS A 3 -6.69 -0.51 -17.12
N LYS A 4 -6.65 -1.84 -17.30
CA LYS A 4 -7.75 -2.68 -16.83
C LYS A 4 -7.30 -3.65 -15.75
N ASN A 5 -7.62 -3.24 -14.51
CA ASN A 5 -7.71 -3.98 -13.24
C ASN A 5 -6.78 -3.47 -12.13
N ARG A 6 -6.81 -2.15 -11.86
CA ARG A 6 -6.27 -1.58 -10.62
C ARG A 6 -7.07 -2.12 -9.43
N LEU A 7 -6.37 -2.73 -8.46
CA LEU A 7 -6.97 -3.35 -7.28
C LEU A 7 -7.41 -2.33 -6.24
N LEU A 8 -6.59 -1.30 -6.01
CA LEU A 8 -6.77 -0.31 -4.96
C LEU A 8 -7.69 0.82 -5.40
N LYS A 9 -8.94 0.46 -5.69
CA LYS A 9 -10.04 1.41 -5.92
C LYS A 9 -10.73 1.74 -4.59
N PRO A 10 -11.46 2.88 -4.53
CA PRO A 10 -12.16 3.30 -3.31
C PRO A 10 -13.04 2.21 -2.68
N GLU A 11 -13.76 1.42 -3.50
CA GLU A 11 -14.65 0.37 -3.00
C GLU A 11 -13.87 -0.77 -2.34
N PHE A 12 -12.70 -1.11 -2.88
CA PHE A 12 -11.84 -2.12 -2.31
C PHE A 12 -11.18 -1.61 -1.01
N LEU A 13 -10.74 -0.35 -0.99
CA LEU A 13 -10.19 0.28 0.22
C LEU A 13 -11.20 0.30 1.37
N ALA A 14 -12.48 0.55 1.07
CA ALA A 14 -13.55 0.47 2.08
C ALA A 14 -13.74 -0.94 2.64
N ILE A 15 -13.68 -1.98 1.79
CA ILE A 15 -13.71 -3.38 2.24
C ILE A 15 -12.48 -3.69 3.08
N LEU A 16 -11.30 -3.28 2.62
CA LEU A 16 -10.04 -3.52 3.30
C LEU A 16 -10.03 -2.89 4.70
N ALA A 17 -10.44 -1.62 4.82
CA ALA A 17 -10.53 -0.91 6.09
C ALA A 17 -11.44 -1.65 7.10
N ARG A 18 -12.53 -2.27 6.63
CA ARG A 18 -13.44 -3.06 7.48
C ARG A 18 -12.90 -4.42 7.91
N LYS A 19 -11.93 -4.97 7.18
CA LYS A 19 -11.36 -6.30 7.43
C LYS A 19 -10.10 -6.23 8.27
N LEU A 20 -9.37 -5.12 8.21
CA LEU A 20 -8.18 -4.90 9.04
C LEU A 20 -8.59 -4.63 10.50
N LYS A 21 -7.77 -5.10 11.43
CA LYS A 21 -7.89 -4.71 12.84
C LYS A 21 -7.58 -3.21 12.95
N PRO A 22 -8.29 -2.47 13.82
CA PRO A 22 -7.92 -1.09 14.13
C PRO A 22 -6.44 -0.98 14.50
N GLY A 23 -5.73 -0.02 13.92
CA GLY A 23 -4.30 0.19 14.13
C GLY A 23 -3.36 -0.78 13.40
N SER A 24 -3.87 -1.72 12.59
CA SER A 24 -3.02 -2.60 11.76
C SER A 24 -2.47 -1.83 10.56
N PRO A 25 -1.15 -1.86 10.29
CA PRO A 25 -0.59 -1.22 9.10
C PRO A 25 -0.97 -1.96 7.83
N PHE A 26 -1.32 -1.19 6.80
CA PHE A 26 -1.41 -1.60 5.40
C PHE A 26 -0.18 -1.10 4.66
N TRP A 27 0.56 -2.03 4.06
CA TRP A 27 1.76 -1.69 3.30
C TRP A 27 1.51 -1.80 1.81
N PHE A 28 1.80 -0.73 1.09
CA PHE A 28 1.67 -0.64 -0.36
C PHE A 28 3.02 -0.41 -1.01
N LYS A 29 3.29 -1.16 -2.10
CA LYS A 29 4.50 -1.04 -2.90
C LYS A 29 4.17 -1.23 -4.38
N THR A 30 4.71 -0.36 -5.24
CA THR A 30 4.56 -0.44 -6.69
C THR A 30 5.79 0.13 -7.40
N ASP A 31 6.10 -0.37 -8.59
CA ASP A 31 7.12 0.14 -9.51
C ASP A 31 6.54 1.12 -10.55
N TRP A 32 5.26 1.49 -10.44
CA TRP A 32 4.58 2.34 -11.43
C TRP A 32 4.06 3.66 -10.82
N GLU A 33 4.71 4.76 -11.18
CA GLU A 33 4.45 6.11 -10.62
C GLU A 33 3.00 6.60 -10.78
N PRO A 34 2.37 6.60 -11.97
CA PRO A 34 0.96 6.95 -12.11
C PRO A 34 0.03 6.15 -11.21
N TYR A 35 0.32 4.86 -10.97
CA TYR A 35 -0.50 4.06 -10.07
C TYR A 35 -0.24 4.40 -8.61
N ASN A 36 1.00 4.73 -8.25
CA ASN A 36 1.31 5.24 -6.91
C ASN A 36 0.48 6.49 -6.61
N VAL A 37 0.53 7.52 -7.48
CA VAL A 37 -0.19 8.78 -7.27
C VAL A 37 -1.70 8.54 -7.07
N GLU A 38 -2.33 7.75 -7.95
CA GLU A 38 -3.75 7.43 -7.83
C GLU A 38 -4.12 6.70 -6.54
N VAL A 39 -3.24 5.81 -6.06
CA VAL A 39 -3.46 5.07 -4.80
C VAL A 39 -3.35 5.99 -3.60
N LEU A 40 -2.37 6.91 -3.58
CA LEU A 40 -2.22 7.88 -2.50
C LEU A 40 -3.47 8.78 -2.41
N GLU A 41 -3.93 9.32 -3.55
CA GLU A 41 -5.16 10.13 -3.61
C GLU A 41 -6.39 9.35 -3.13
N ALA A 42 -6.52 8.08 -3.51
CA ALA A 42 -7.63 7.24 -3.08
C ALA A 42 -7.60 6.91 -1.57
N LEU A 43 -6.41 6.71 -1.00
CA LEU A 43 -6.22 6.46 0.43
C LEU A 43 -6.54 7.70 1.26
N ASP A 44 -6.05 8.87 0.84
CA ASP A 44 -6.35 10.16 1.47
C ASP A 44 -7.86 10.45 1.44
N ALA A 45 -8.50 10.28 0.28
CA ALA A 45 -9.95 10.48 0.14
C ALA A 45 -10.77 9.47 0.99
N ALA A 46 -10.24 8.27 1.23
CA ALA A 46 -10.86 7.25 2.06
C ALA A 46 -10.56 7.41 3.57
N GLY A 47 -9.83 8.46 3.98
CA GLY A 47 -9.53 8.76 5.38
C GLY A 47 -8.48 7.86 6.02
N TRP A 48 -7.66 7.18 5.21
CA TRP A 48 -6.51 6.43 5.72
C TRP A 48 -5.45 7.41 6.21
N GLN A 49 -4.66 7.00 7.20
CA GLN A 49 -3.62 7.85 7.78
C GLN A 49 -2.24 7.35 7.37
N SER A 50 -1.40 8.22 6.81
CA SER A 50 0.00 7.89 6.51
C SER A 50 0.73 7.52 7.80
N PHE A 51 1.46 6.43 7.79
CA PHE A 51 2.19 5.93 8.95
C PHE A 51 3.64 5.66 8.58
N GLN A 52 4.56 6.10 9.44
CA GLN A 52 5.99 5.81 9.30
C GLN A 52 6.38 4.85 10.43
N PRO A 53 6.57 3.56 10.16
CA PRO A 53 6.95 2.60 11.18
C PRO A 53 8.34 2.92 11.72
N THR A 54 8.47 3.06 13.04
CA THR A 54 9.75 3.31 13.71
C THR A 54 10.68 2.10 13.66
N GLU A 55 10.15 0.88 13.63
CA GLU A 55 10.89 -0.38 13.49
C GLU A 55 10.12 -1.39 12.63
N GLY A 56 10.84 -2.12 11.76
CA GLY A 56 10.40 -3.37 11.13
C GLY A 56 9.16 -3.28 10.21
N ILE A 57 9.38 -2.99 8.93
CA ILE A 57 8.40 -3.31 7.87
C ILE A 57 8.55 -4.81 7.53
N PRO A 58 7.45 -5.60 7.38
CA PRO A 58 7.55 -7.05 7.21
C PRO A 58 8.32 -7.58 5.99
N SER A 59 8.77 -6.77 5.02
CA SER A 59 9.64 -7.29 3.94
C SER A 59 10.97 -7.83 4.43
N GLN A 60 11.44 -7.44 5.63
CA GLN A 60 12.63 -8.08 6.18
C GLN A 60 12.39 -9.58 6.48
N ILE A 61 11.14 -10.01 6.66
CA ILE A 61 10.77 -11.42 6.94
C ILE A 61 10.24 -12.14 5.68
N TYR A 62 9.75 -11.41 4.66
CA TYR A 62 9.26 -11.98 3.40
C TYR A 62 10.03 -11.44 2.18
N THR A 63 11.17 -12.04 1.86
CA THR A 63 11.81 -11.82 0.55
C THR A 63 11.06 -12.58 -0.54
N SER A 64 10.16 -11.90 -1.25
CA SER A 64 9.54 -12.48 -2.45
C SER A 64 10.61 -12.74 -3.53
N ARG A 65 10.38 -13.71 -4.43
CA ARG A 65 11.28 -13.97 -5.58
C ARG A 65 11.49 -12.73 -6.46
N PHE A 66 10.48 -11.86 -6.54
CA PHE A 66 10.52 -10.59 -7.27
C PHE A 66 11.54 -9.62 -6.65
N GLU A 67 11.53 -9.45 -5.34
CA GLU A 67 12.41 -8.49 -4.65
C GLU A 67 13.90 -8.80 -4.80
N ARG A 68 14.26 -10.09 -4.98
CA ARG A 68 15.62 -10.53 -5.33
C ARG A 68 16.05 -10.16 -6.75
N MET A 69 15.13 -10.07 -7.70
CA MET A 69 15.42 -9.67 -9.08
C MET A 69 15.53 -8.14 -9.21
N PHE A 70 14.61 -7.39 -8.58
CA PHE A 70 14.57 -5.92 -8.69
C PHE A 70 15.79 -5.20 -8.07
N LYS A 71 16.35 -5.70 -6.96
CA LYS A 71 17.55 -5.09 -6.34
C LYS A 71 18.82 -5.21 -7.20
N GLY A 72 18.84 -6.10 -8.20
CA GLY A 72 19.95 -6.24 -9.14
C GLY A 72 19.95 -5.21 -10.28
N GLU A 73 18.82 -4.53 -10.53
CA GLU A 73 18.62 -3.69 -11.73
C GLU A 73 18.42 -2.19 -11.43
N GLY A 74 18.32 -1.77 -10.16
CA GLY A 74 18.26 -0.33 -9.80
C GLY A 74 16.94 0.36 -10.12
N LEU A 75 15.84 -0.39 -10.26
CA LEU A 75 14.52 0.15 -10.57
C LEU A 75 13.91 0.90 -9.38
N LEU A 76 13.31 2.07 -9.65
CA LEU A 76 12.62 2.88 -8.65
C LEU A 76 11.32 2.18 -8.21
N THR A 77 11.22 1.88 -6.92
CA THR A 77 9.97 1.39 -6.32
C THR A 77 9.43 2.43 -5.35
N TYR A 78 8.14 2.71 -5.47
CA TYR A 78 7.37 3.54 -4.54
C TYR A 78 6.82 2.65 -3.43
N GLU A 79 6.97 3.08 -2.19
CA GLU A 79 6.42 2.38 -1.02
C GLU A 79 5.81 3.36 -0.02
N SER A 80 4.70 2.97 0.60
CA SER A 80 4.04 3.75 1.66
C SER A 80 3.26 2.83 2.62
N VAL A 81 3.19 3.23 3.88
CA VAL A 81 2.47 2.49 4.93
C VAL A 81 1.32 3.36 5.45
N TRP A 82 0.17 2.74 5.69
CA TRP A 82 -1.07 3.42 6.04
C TRP A 82 -1.80 2.70 7.16
N LEU A 83 -2.52 3.45 7.99
CA LEU A 83 -3.45 2.93 8.99
C LEU A 83 -4.90 3.10 8.49
N PRO A 84 -5.76 2.08 8.68
CA PRO A 84 -7.16 2.19 8.31
C PRO A 84 -7.86 3.27 9.16
N PRO A 85 -8.88 3.96 8.62
CA PRO A 85 -9.67 4.89 9.40
C PRO A 85 -10.25 4.22 10.64
N SER A 86 -10.25 4.94 11.77
CA SER A 86 -10.87 4.47 13.00
C SER A 86 -12.33 4.10 12.74
N GLN A 87 -12.66 2.82 12.87
CA GLN A 87 -14.04 2.38 12.91
C GLN A 87 -14.62 2.92 14.22
N LEU A 88 -15.32 4.05 14.17
CA LEU A 88 -16.09 4.53 15.30
C LEU A 88 -17.06 3.40 15.68
N SER A 89 -16.87 2.89 16.90
CA SER A 89 -17.68 1.85 17.54
C SER A 89 -19.12 2.29 17.74
#